data_AF-A0A1V9KH00-F1
#
_entry.id   AF-A0A1V9KH00-F1
#
_cell.length_a   1.000
_cell.length_b   1.000
_cell.length_c   1.000
_cell.angle_alpha   90.00
_cell.angle_beta   90.00
_cell.angle_gamma   90.00
#
_symmetry.space_group_name_H-M   'P 1'
#
loop_
_entity.id
_entity.type
_entity.pdbx_description
1 polymer ?
#
loop_
_entity_poly.entity_id
_entity_poly.type
_entity_poly.pdbx_seq_one_letter_code
_entity_poly.pdbx_strand_id
1 'polypeptide(L)'
;MPKRKGRPVLHAATVLVLLTGSAFLTFELRKDEEAKVPAVQAVTDRPDLENSGKATGKQTWERLNNPTRSVLRGENGDILATFTDGARTATLRGPSRTFTEPANTQSRVVTQDWVRLMPEAWRKGAEKEKWFKDWFKEFYGSEADDIFAIAFQYVDGAPVKKDDEGVPYAGDAVFGPFKDDGVDRLEQNDFYDYLGINYTFRDGSTMQARKERYRALDCSGFMRMIWGYRARYPLMASNTSGDGLPRSADGMARSKVGVDILKLSGPAPWYTRPKNIDVVQPGDLLFFKMDHRTGNHLDHVALYLGVDTDGHRVFISSRKEVNGPTMGDKGGASRIDGNGFYAGLLRSAKRL
;
A
#
# COMPACT_ATOMS: atom_id res chain seq x y z
N MET A 1 20.08 -22.21 56.54
CA MET A 1 19.32 -21.42 55.54
C MET A 1 18.93 -22.34 54.38
N PRO A 2 17.65 -22.59 54.09
CA PRO A 2 17.27 -23.42 52.94
C PRO A 2 17.24 -22.60 51.65
N LYS A 3 17.87 -23.13 50.59
CA LYS A 3 17.92 -22.56 49.24
C LYS A 3 16.54 -22.65 48.57
N ARG A 4 15.89 -21.51 48.34
CA ARG A 4 14.73 -21.38 47.45
C ARG A 4 15.17 -21.50 45.98
N LYS A 5 15.03 -22.68 45.39
CA LYS A 5 15.03 -22.87 43.92
C LYS A 5 13.59 -23.16 43.50
N GLY A 6 12.91 -22.17 42.92
CA GLY A 6 11.53 -22.34 42.44
C GLY A 6 10.91 -21.14 41.71
N ARG A 7 11.62 -20.01 41.63
CA ARG A 7 11.08 -18.78 41.02
C ARG A 7 11.26 -18.62 39.50
N PRO A 8 12.31 -19.11 38.82
CA PRO A 8 12.46 -18.80 37.38
C PRO A 8 11.52 -19.60 36.47
N VAL A 9 11.15 -20.83 36.85
CA VAL A 9 10.24 -21.68 36.04
C VAL A 9 8.80 -21.17 36.11
N LEU A 10 8.37 -20.68 37.28
CA LEU A 10 7.04 -20.13 37.46
C LEU A 10 6.87 -18.84 36.63
N HIS A 11 7.87 -17.96 36.60
CA HIS A 11 7.82 -16.74 35.80
C HIS A 11 7.81 -17.01 34.29
N ALA A 12 8.58 -17.99 33.80
CA ALA A 12 8.54 -18.36 32.39
C ALA A 12 7.18 -18.94 31.97
N ALA A 13 6.57 -19.78 32.81
CA ALA A 13 5.24 -20.32 32.56
C ALA A 13 4.15 -19.24 32.59
N THR A 14 4.21 -18.30 33.55
CA THR A 14 3.26 -17.18 33.62
C THR A 14 3.38 -16.26 32.40
N VAL A 15 4.60 -15.96 31.93
CA VAL A 15 4.79 -15.14 30.72
C VAL A 15 4.27 -15.88 29.48
N LEU A 16 4.51 -17.19 29.35
CA LEU A 16 4.01 -17.96 28.22
C LEU A 16 2.48 -18.02 28.18
N VAL A 17 1.82 -18.21 29.33
CA VAL A 17 0.36 -18.23 29.47
C VAL A 17 -0.25 -16.85 29.20
N LEU A 18 0.40 -15.77 29.63
CA LEU A 18 -0.03 -14.41 29.31
C LEU A 18 0.13 -14.09 27.81
N LEU A 19 1.17 -14.62 27.16
CA LEU A 19 1.40 -14.46 25.72
C LEU A 19 0.39 -15.25 24.88
N THR A 20 0.11 -16.51 25.22
CA THR A 20 -0.90 -17.31 24.51
C THR A 20 -2.31 -16.78 24.77
N GLY A 21 -2.62 -16.34 26.00
CA GLY A 21 -3.89 -15.70 26.32
C GLY A 21 -4.11 -14.38 25.58
N SER A 22 -3.08 -13.55 25.44
CA SER A 22 -3.19 -12.26 24.72
C SER A 22 -3.30 -12.42 23.21
N ALA A 23 -2.60 -13.40 22.61
CA ALA A 23 -2.74 -13.72 21.19
C ALA A 23 -4.15 -14.28 20.89
N PHE A 24 -4.66 -15.15 21.77
CA PHE A 24 -6.03 -15.67 21.69
C PHE A 24 -7.06 -14.54 21.82
N LEU A 25 -6.93 -13.65 22.81
CA LEU A 25 -7.84 -12.51 22.98
C LEU A 25 -7.81 -11.54 21.79
N THR A 26 -6.64 -11.28 21.20
CA THR A 26 -6.53 -10.42 20.01
C THR A 26 -7.19 -11.08 18.80
N PHE A 27 -7.04 -12.40 18.66
CA PHE A 27 -7.69 -13.18 17.61
C PHE A 27 -9.21 -13.22 17.79
N GLU A 28 -9.69 -13.43 19.02
CA GLU A 28 -11.12 -13.53 19.31
C GLU A 28 -11.83 -12.17 19.23
N LEU A 29 -11.19 -11.09 19.67
CA LEU A 29 -11.67 -9.72 19.46
C LEU A 29 -11.79 -9.38 17.96
N ARG A 30 -10.85 -9.86 17.13
CA ARG A 30 -10.90 -9.66 15.68
C ARG A 30 -12.00 -10.50 15.02
N LYS A 31 -12.25 -11.73 15.49
CA LYS A 31 -13.39 -12.54 15.04
C LYS A 31 -14.74 -11.92 15.39
N ASP A 32 -14.87 -11.40 16.61
CA ASP A 32 -16.09 -10.72 17.05
C ASP A 32 -16.35 -9.43 16.27
N GLU A 33 -15.30 -8.76 15.80
CA GLU A 33 -15.42 -7.60 14.89
C GLU A 33 -15.79 -8.01 13.46
N GLU A 34 -15.22 -9.11 12.93
CA GLU A 34 -15.61 -9.69 11.63
C GLU A 34 -17.11 -10.07 11.62
N ALA A 35 -17.63 -10.59 12.72
CA ALA A 35 -19.06 -10.94 12.86
C ALA A 35 -20.01 -9.73 12.97
N LYS A 36 -19.48 -8.53 13.27
CA LYS A 36 -20.26 -7.29 13.40
C LYS A 36 -20.32 -6.48 12.11
N VAL A 37 -19.67 -6.93 11.05
CA VAL A 37 -19.81 -6.34 9.71
C VAL A 37 -21.21 -6.70 9.18
N PRO A 38 -22.08 -5.72 8.87
CA PRO A 38 -23.41 -6.01 8.32
C PRO A 38 -23.30 -6.84 7.03
N ALA A 39 -24.20 -7.82 6.86
CA ALA A 39 -24.27 -8.60 5.63
C ALA A 39 -24.56 -7.67 4.43
N VAL A 40 -23.71 -7.76 3.41
CA VAL A 40 -23.74 -6.95 2.20
C VAL A 40 -24.96 -7.36 1.35
N GLN A 41 -25.86 -6.41 1.07
CA GLN A 41 -26.76 -6.52 -0.07
C GLN A 41 -25.96 -6.10 -1.31
N ALA A 42 -25.74 -7.04 -2.23
CA ALA A 42 -25.14 -6.75 -3.52
C ALA A 42 -26.04 -5.76 -4.27
N VAL A 43 -25.54 -4.53 -4.46
CA VAL A 43 -26.16 -3.57 -5.36
C VAL A 43 -25.81 -4.02 -6.78
N THR A 44 -26.77 -4.61 -7.48
CA THR A 44 -26.62 -5.06 -8.88
C THR A 44 -26.76 -3.92 -9.88
N ASP A 45 -26.22 -2.75 -9.57
CA ASP A 45 -26.23 -1.63 -10.50
C ASP A 45 -25.02 -1.78 -11.42
N ARG A 46 -25.29 -2.13 -12.69
CA ARG A 46 -24.34 -1.95 -13.77
C ARG A 46 -24.06 -0.44 -13.84
N PRO A 47 -22.84 0.03 -13.56
CA PRO A 47 -22.55 1.42 -13.79
C PRO A 47 -22.52 1.61 -15.32
N ASP A 48 -23.52 2.32 -15.85
CA ASP A 48 -23.49 2.87 -17.20
C ASP A 48 -22.31 3.86 -17.26
N LEU A 49 -21.14 3.35 -17.63
CA LEU A 49 -19.93 4.13 -17.87
C LEU A 49 -19.63 4.12 -19.36
N GLU A 50 -20.60 4.58 -20.15
CA GLU A 50 -20.32 5.07 -21.49
C GLU A 50 -19.56 6.40 -21.37
N ASN A 51 -18.24 6.34 -21.56
CA ASN A 51 -17.49 7.45 -22.15
C ASN A 51 -16.12 6.95 -22.64
N SER A 52 -16.15 6.15 -23.70
CA SER A 52 -15.02 5.96 -24.61
C SER A 52 -15.06 7.03 -25.72
N GLY A 53 -15.07 8.30 -25.32
CA GLY A 53 -14.95 9.43 -26.25
C GLY A 53 -13.50 9.90 -26.29
N LYS A 54 -12.84 9.84 -27.45
CA LYS A 54 -11.64 10.66 -27.69
C LYS A 54 -12.07 12.12 -27.53
N ALA A 55 -11.83 12.70 -26.36
CA ALA A 55 -12.15 14.10 -26.09
C ALA A 55 -11.26 14.99 -26.97
N THR A 56 -11.83 15.49 -28.07
CA THR A 56 -11.23 16.50 -28.96
C THR A 56 -11.51 17.93 -28.50
N GLY A 57 -12.13 18.08 -27.33
CA GLY A 57 -12.48 19.35 -26.71
C GLY A 57 -11.30 20.09 -26.09
N LYS A 58 -11.48 21.40 -25.85
CA LYS A 58 -10.43 22.26 -25.28
C LYS A 58 -10.12 21.87 -23.83
N GLN A 59 -8.96 21.25 -23.62
CA GLN A 59 -8.47 20.94 -22.28
C GLN A 59 -8.02 22.19 -21.54
N THR A 60 -8.25 22.24 -20.24
CA THR A 60 -7.84 23.38 -19.40
C THR A 60 -7.11 22.92 -18.15
N TRP A 61 -6.16 23.75 -17.70
CA TRP A 61 -5.40 23.49 -16.48
C TRP A 61 -5.96 24.34 -15.34
N GLU A 62 -6.33 23.68 -14.25
CA GLU A 62 -6.78 24.34 -13.02
C GLU A 62 -5.79 24.08 -11.88
N ARG A 63 -5.65 25.06 -10.99
CA ARG A 63 -4.90 24.93 -9.74
C ARG A 63 -5.85 24.79 -8.57
N LEU A 64 -5.67 23.72 -7.81
CA LEU A 64 -6.40 23.45 -6.58
C LEU A 64 -5.46 23.45 -5.38
N ASN A 65 -6.01 23.67 -4.19
CA ASN A 65 -5.31 23.63 -2.92
C ASN A 65 -5.78 22.44 -2.07
N ASN A 66 -5.06 22.14 -0.99
CA ASN A 66 -5.35 21.05 -0.05
C ASN A 66 -5.48 19.65 -0.70
N PRO A 67 -4.37 19.06 -1.20
CA PRO A 67 -3.05 19.65 -1.36
C PRO A 67 -2.96 20.53 -2.61
N THR A 68 -1.91 21.35 -2.67
CA THR A 68 -1.57 22.17 -3.84
C THR A 68 -1.29 21.27 -5.05
N ARG A 69 -2.09 21.39 -6.11
CA ARG A 69 -2.07 20.46 -7.25
C ARG A 69 -2.57 21.10 -8.55
N SER A 70 -2.14 20.54 -9.69
CA SER A 70 -2.69 20.84 -11.01
C SER A 70 -3.69 19.76 -11.40
N VAL A 71 -4.81 20.19 -11.95
CA VAL A 71 -5.83 19.32 -12.54
C VAL A 71 -5.97 19.66 -14.01
N LEU A 72 -5.88 18.64 -14.86
CA LEU A 72 -6.26 18.75 -16.27
C LEU A 72 -7.76 18.44 -16.38
N ARG A 73 -8.52 19.39 -16.90
CA ARG A 73 -9.96 19.24 -17.15
C ARG A 73 -10.26 19.03 -18.62
N GLY A 74 -11.23 18.15 -18.88
CA GLY A 74 -11.89 18.04 -20.17
C GLY A 74 -12.86 19.18 -20.43
N GLU A 75 -13.44 19.19 -21.62
CA GLU A 75 -14.42 20.21 -22.05
C GLU A 75 -15.66 20.24 -21.15
N ASN A 76 -16.07 19.07 -20.65
CA ASN A 76 -17.25 18.93 -19.78
C ASN A 76 -16.92 19.20 -18.30
N GLY A 77 -15.71 19.67 -17.99
CA GLY A 77 -15.25 19.93 -16.64
C GLY A 77 -14.81 18.68 -15.86
N ASP A 78 -14.86 17.51 -16.48
CA ASP A 78 -14.37 16.25 -15.94
C ASP A 78 -12.85 16.30 -15.67
N ILE A 79 -12.41 15.63 -14.61
CA ILE A 79 -11.00 15.57 -14.22
C ILE A 79 -10.33 14.47 -15.04
N LEU A 80 -9.48 14.86 -15.99
CA LEU A 80 -8.71 13.96 -16.85
C LEU A 80 -7.39 13.52 -16.23
N ALA A 81 -6.77 14.38 -15.43
CA ALA A 81 -5.54 14.04 -14.71
C ALA A 81 -5.34 14.92 -13.48
N THR A 82 -4.68 14.38 -12.45
CA THR A 82 -4.29 15.11 -11.24
C THR A 82 -2.80 14.95 -10.95
N PHE A 83 -2.14 16.06 -10.66
CA PHE A 83 -0.70 16.13 -10.38
C PHE A 83 -0.46 16.97 -9.12
N THR A 84 0.15 16.38 -8.09
CA THR A 84 0.30 17.05 -6.79
C THR A 84 1.69 17.63 -6.65
N ASP A 85 1.81 18.89 -6.25
CA ASP A 85 3.10 19.57 -6.15
C ASP A 85 4.01 18.84 -5.14
N GLY A 86 5.22 18.49 -5.55
CA GLY A 86 6.19 17.72 -4.78
C GLY A 86 6.05 16.20 -4.90
N ALA A 87 4.97 15.70 -5.52
CA ALA A 87 4.77 14.27 -5.78
C ALA A 87 5.24 13.89 -7.19
N ARG A 88 5.74 12.67 -7.33
CA ARG A 88 6.00 12.02 -8.62
C ARG A 88 4.84 11.14 -9.06
N THR A 89 3.88 10.82 -8.20
CA THR A 89 2.70 10.07 -8.56
C THR A 89 1.67 10.97 -9.22
N ALA A 90 1.16 10.53 -10.36
CA ALA A 90 0.06 11.14 -11.10
C ALA A 90 -1.09 10.15 -11.22
N THR A 91 -2.31 10.68 -11.19
CA THR A 91 -3.54 9.90 -11.48
C THR A 91 -4.09 10.40 -12.81
N LEU A 92 -4.13 9.52 -13.81
CA LEU A 92 -4.67 9.80 -15.15
C LEU A 92 -6.00 9.07 -15.31
N ARG A 93 -6.98 9.69 -15.98
CA ARG A 93 -8.17 8.97 -16.45
C ARG A 93 -7.83 8.20 -17.72
N GLY A 94 -8.39 7.00 -17.82
CA GLY A 94 -8.24 6.13 -18.97
C GLY A 94 -9.38 5.12 -19.06
N PRO A 95 -9.20 4.05 -19.84
CA PRO A 95 -10.20 2.98 -19.94
C PRO A 95 -10.60 2.43 -18.58
N SER A 96 -11.89 2.13 -18.42
CA SER A 96 -12.42 1.50 -17.20
C SER A 96 -11.92 0.06 -17.10
N ARG A 97 -11.56 -0.36 -15.88
CA ARG A 97 -11.11 -1.72 -15.58
C ARG A 97 -11.54 -2.13 -14.18
N THR A 98 -11.58 -3.43 -13.95
CA THR A 98 -11.95 -4.01 -12.66
C THR A 98 -10.78 -4.77 -12.08
N PHE A 99 -10.48 -4.54 -10.80
CA PHE A 99 -9.59 -5.36 -10.00
C PHE A 99 -10.40 -6.23 -9.03
N THR A 100 -10.05 -7.51 -8.95
CA THR A 100 -10.74 -8.51 -8.13
C THR A 100 -9.73 -9.47 -7.50
N GLU A 101 -10.05 -9.97 -6.31
CA GLU A 101 -9.29 -11.01 -5.61
C GLU A 101 -10.28 -12.05 -5.03
N PRO A 102 -10.91 -12.87 -5.90
CA PRO A 102 -12.06 -13.70 -5.50
C PRO A 102 -11.72 -14.78 -4.46
N ALA A 103 -10.44 -15.13 -4.31
CA ALA A 103 -9.98 -16.08 -3.29
C ALA A 103 -10.15 -15.53 -1.84
N ASN A 104 -10.11 -14.20 -1.67
CA ASN A 104 -10.04 -13.58 -0.33
C ASN A 104 -11.14 -12.54 -0.07
N THR A 105 -11.87 -12.08 -1.10
CA THR A 105 -13.01 -11.15 -0.92
C THR A 105 -13.95 -11.13 -2.12
N GLN A 106 -15.18 -10.67 -1.89
CA GLN A 106 -16.16 -10.33 -2.93
C GLN A 106 -16.10 -8.86 -3.34
N SER A 107 -15.34 -8.02 -2.62
CA SER A 107 -15.14 -6.61 -2.98
C SER A 107 -14.45 -6.52 -4.34
N ARG A 108 -14.81 -5.51 -5.12
CA ARG A 108 -14.30 -5.25 -6.46
C ARG A 108 -14.00 -3.77 -6.61
N VAL A 109 -12.88 -3.43 -7.22
CA VAL A 109 -12.55 -2.03 -7.55
C VAL A 109 -12.75 -1.82 -9.04
N VAL A 110 -13.84 -1.13 -9.40
CA VAL A 110 -14.08 -0.68 -10.78
C VAL A 110 -13.58 0.76 -10.89
N THR A 111 -12.58 1.00 -11.73
CA THR A 111 -11.93 2.31 -11.79
C THR A 111 -11.47 2.69 -13.18
N GLN A 112 -11.50 4.00 -13.45
CA GLN A 112 -10.87 4.66 -14.58
C GLN A 112 -9.57 5.36 -14.17
N ASP A 113 -9.15 5.24 -12.91
CA ASP A 113 -7.90 5.81 -12.42
C ASP A 113 -6.72 4.91 -12.80
N TRP A 114 -5.74 5.53 -13.46
CA TRP A 114 -4.46 4.97 -13.82
C TRP A 114 -3.37 5.72 -13.04
N VAL A 115 -2.72 5.02 -12.13
CA VAL A 115 -1.72 5.57 -11.22
C VAL A 115 -0.34 5.34 -11.81
N ARG A 116 0.34 6.42 -12.17
CA ARG A 116 1.60 6.40 -12.92
C ARG A 116 2.68 7.18 -12.16
N LEU A 117 3.92 6.73 -12.32
CA LEU A 117 5.08 7.44 -11.80
C LEU A 117 5.67 8.38 -12.86
N MET A 118 5.81 9.65 -12.52
CA MET A 118 6.49 10.67 -13.31
C MET A 118 8.02 10.61 -13.08
N PRO A 119 8.81 11.02 -14.08
CA PRO A 119 10.27 11.06 -13.95
C PRO A 119 10.74 12.10 -12.93
N GLU A 120 10.02 13.22 -12.83
CA GLU A 120 10.31 14.36 -11.97
C GLU A 120 9.15 14.63 -11.01
N ALA A 121 9.43 15.27 -9.88
CA ALA A 121 8.37 15.74 -8.98
C ALA A 121 7.59 16.88 -9.64
N TRP A 122 6.26 16.84 -9.52
CA TRP A 122 5.42 17.86 -10.10
C TRP A 122 5.62 19.21 -9.42
N ARG A 123 5.53 20.28 -10.21
CA ARG A 123 5.52 21.67 -9.74
C ARG A 123 4.60 22.50 -10.64
N LYS A 124 4.10 23.61 -10.12
CA LYS A 124 3.35 24.59 -10.94
C LYS A 124 4.15 24.96 -12.20
N GLY A 125 3.53 24.84 -13.36
CA GLY A 125 4.15 25.13 -14.65
C GLY A 125 4.80 23.92 -15.34
N ALA A 126 4.88 22.77 -14.66
CA ALA A 126 5.46 21.54 -15.22
C ALA A 126 4.74 21.04 -16.48
N GLU A 127 3.47 21.43 -16.68
CA GLU A 127 2.73 21.10 -17.89
C GLU A 127 3.38 21.61 -19.19
N LYS A 128 4.29 22.59 -19.07
CA LYS A 128 5.00 23.21 -20.19
C LYS A 128 6.36 22.54 -20.48
N GLU A 129 6.88 21.78 -19.52
CA GLU A 129 8.21 21.19 -19.58
C GLU A 129 8.27 20.00 -20.54
N LYS A 130 9.45 19.78 -21.13
CA LYS A 130 9.64 18.72 -22.13
C LYS A 130 9.44 17.33 -21.51
N TRP A 131 10.06 17.06 -20.36
CA TRP A 131 9.98 15.76 -19.68
C TRP A 131 8.51 15.36 -19.42
N PHE A 132 7.67 16.33 -19.05
CA PHE A 132 6.27 16.07 -18.78
C PHE A 132 5.50 15.81 -20.06
N LYS A 133 5.71 16.61 -21.10
CA LYS A 133 5.03 16.42 -22.40
C LYS A 133 5.35 15.06 -23.01
N ASP A 134 6.61 14.63 -22.93
CA ASP A 134 7.04 13.32 -23.42
C ASP A 134 6.34 12.21 -22.61
N TRP A 135 6.44 12.27 -21.28
CA TRP A 135 5.81 11.30 -20.38
C TRP A 135 4.28 11.26 -20.53
N PHE A 136 3.62 12.41 -20.61
CA PHE A 136 2.17 12.50 -20.72
C PHE A 136 1.69 11.94 -22.07
N LYS A 137 2.42 12.21 -23.16
CA LYS A 137 2.14 11.61 -24.47
C LYS A 137 2.24 10.09 -24.45
N GLU A 138 3.19 9.54 -23.69
CA GLU A 138 3.39 8.09 -23.56
C GLU A 138 2.29 7.43 -22.71
N PHE A 139 1.91 8.04 -21.59
CA PHE A 139 1.06 7.38 -20.58
C PHE A 139 -0.41 7.78 -20.60
N TYR A 140 -0.77 8.96 -21.12
CA TYR A 140 -2.16 9.38 -21.16
C TYR A 140 -2.96 8.56 -22.19
N GLY A 141 -3.95 7.80 -21.69
CA GLY A 141 -4.70 6.83 -22.49
C GLY A 141 -3.98 5.50 -22.76
N SER A 142 -2.78 5.29 -22.21
CA SER A 142 -2.05 4.03 -22.33
C SER A 142 -2.59 2.96 -21.39
N GLU A 143 -2.74 1.74 -21.90
CA GLU A 143 -3.16 0.55 -21.14
C GLU A 143 -1.98 -0.26 -20.58
N ALA A 144 -0.74 0.21 -20.73
CA ALA A 144 0.43 -0.45 -20.14
C ALA A 144 0.26 -0.62 -18.63
N ASP A 145 0.89 -1.63 -18.00
CA ASP A 145 0.76 -1.86 -16.56
C ASP A 145 1.10 -0.58 -15.75
N ASP A 146 0.16 -0.11 -14.96
CA ASP A 146 0.33 0.99 -14.00
C ASP A 146 0.51 0.43 -12.58
N ILE A 147 0.56 1.28 -11.56
CA ILE A 147 0.82 0.80 -10.19
C ILE A 147 -0.25 -0.18 -9.70
N PHE A 148 -1.51 0.00 -10.08
CA PHE A 148 -2.57 -0.95 -9.71
C PHE A 148 -2.40 -2.29 -10.42
N ALA A 149 -2.18 -2.27 -11.74
CA ALA A 149 -1.91 -3.50 -12.48
C ALA A 149 -0.69 -4.24 -11.92
N ILE A 150 0.38 -3.53 -11.58
CA ILE A 150 1.58 -4.11 -10.96
C ILE A 150 1.26 -4.70 -9.58
N ALA A 151 0.49 -4.00 -8.74
CA ALA A 151 0.14 -4.48 -7.40
C ALA A 151 -0.62 -5.81 -7.44
N PHE A 152 -1.57 -5.96 -8.37
CA PHE A 152 -2.35 -7.18 -8.55
C PHE A 152 -1.58 -8.34 -9.19
N GLN A 153 -0.32 -8.15 -9.59
CA GLN A 153 0.53 -9.25 -10.04
C GLN A 153 1.19 -10.04 -8.90
N TYR A 154 0.89 -9.71 -7.65
CA TYR A 154 1.47 -10.37 -6.47
C TYR A 154 0.43 -10.92 -5.49
N VAL A 155 -0.85 -10.85 -5.82
CA VAL A 155 -1.92 -11.45 -5.01
C VAL A 155 -1.92 -12.98 -5.15
N ASP A 156 -2.66 -13.65 -4.29
CA ASP A 156 -2.83 -15.10 -4.32
C ASP A 156 -3.25 -15.58 -5.72
N GLY A 157 -2.59 -16.65 -6.19
CA GLY A 157 -2.82 -17.23 -7.51
C GLY A 157 -2.32 -16.39 -8.71
N ALA A 158 -1.69 -15.22 -8.50
CA ALA A 158 -1.18 -14.42 -9.60
C ALA A 158 -0.13 -15.19 -10.44
N PRO A 159 -0.23 -15.16 -11.78
CA PRO A 159 0.62 -15.95 -12.66
C PRO A 159 2.07 -15.49 -12.59
N VAL A 160 2.98 -16.46 -12.56
CA VAL A 160 4.42 -16.18 -12.57
C VAL A 160 4.83 -15.61 -13.92
N LYS A 161 5.46 -14.43 -13.91
CA LYS A 161 6.13 -13.84 -15.07
C LYS A 161 7.64 -13.82 -14.81
N LYS A 162 8.43 -14.16 -15.82
CA LYS A 162 9.90 -14.21 -15.75
C LYS A 162 10.52 -13.27 -16.76
N ASP A 163 11.66 -12.69 -16.40
CA ASP A 163 12.49 -11.94 -17.34
C ASP A 163 13.34 -12.90 -18.20
N ASP A 164 14.16 -12.32 -19.07
CA ASP A 164 14.98 -13.06 -20.04
C ASP A 164 16.06 -13.91 -19.33
N GLU A 165 16.42 -13.56 -18.10
CA GLU A 165 17.33 -14.30 -17.22
C GLU A 165 16.59 -15.38 -16.39
N GLY A 166 15.27 -15.47 -16.49
CA GLY A 166 14.44 -16.46 -15.81
C GLY A 166 14.05 -16.10 -14.36
N VAL A 167 14.35 -14.88 -13.90
CA VAL A 167 13.97 -14.39 -12.57
C VAL A 167 12.47 -14.11 -12.56
N PRO A 168 11.70 -14.68 -11.62
CA PRO A 168 10.27 -14.39 -11.53
C PRO A 168 10.07 -12.99 -10.95
N TYR A 169 9.88 -12.01 -11.82
CA TYR A 169 9.68 -10.62 -11.44
C TYR A 169 8.21 -10.29 -11.08
N ALA A 170 7.30 -11.26 -11.26
CA ALA A 170 5.90 -11.16 -10.89
C ALA A 170 5.31 -12.56 -10.61
N GLY A 171 4.19 -12.61 -9.88
CA GLY A 171 3.50 -13.82 -9.44
C GLY A 171 3.19 -13.77 -7.94
N ASP A 172 2.37 -14.72 -7.48
CA ASP A 172 1.94 -14.83 -6.08
C ASP A 172 3.09 -14.63 -5.07
N ALA A 173 2.87 -13.77 -4.08
CA ALA A 173 3.86 -13.42 -3.06
C ALA A 173 3.36 -13.85 -1.69
N VAL A 174 4.25 -14.46 -0.91
CA VAL A 174 3.97 -14.79 0.48
C VAL A 174 4.32 -13.63 1.40
N PHE A 175 3.73 -13.53 2.59
CA PHE A 175 4.16 -12.51 3.55
C PHE A 175 5.58 -12.78 4.06
N GLY A 176 5.86 -14.05 4.33
CA GLY A 176 7.12 -14.53 4.89
C GLY A 176 6.97 -15.94 5.48
N PRO A 177 8.08 -16.67 5.70
CA PRO A 177 8.05 -17.96 6.39
C PRO A 177 7.56 -17.79 7.83
N PHE A 178 7.06 -18.87 8.43
CA PHE A 178 6.79 -18.89 9.87
C PHE A 178 8.08 -18.72 10.67
N LYS A 179 7.97 -18.11 11.86
CA LYS A 179 9.00 -18.16 12.90
C LYS A 179 9.04 -19.56 13.49
N ASP A 180 10.09 -19.85 14.26
CA ASP A 180 10.28 -21.13 14.92
C ASP A 180 9.12 -21.52 15.86
N ASP A 181 8.35 -20.54 16.35
CA ASP A 181 7.15 -20.77 17.17
C ASP A 181 5.95 -21.31 16.37
N GLY A 182 5.99 -21.24 15.03
CA GLY A 182 4.92 -21.66 14.13
C GLY A 182 3.66 -20.78 14.19
N VAL A 183 3.67 -19.68 14.96
CA VAL A 183 2.50 -18.82 15.18
C VAL A 183 2.59 -17.55 14.34
N ASP A 184 3.74 -16.89 14.32
CA ASP A 184 3.93 -15.63 13.61
C ASP A 184 4.83 -15.80 12.38
N ARG A 185 4.78 -14.86 11.45
CA ARG A 185 5.63 -14.86 10.25
C ARG A 185 6.82 -13.92 10.43
N LEU A 186 7.95 -14.28 9.82
CA LEU A 186 9.11 -13.42 9.75
C LEU A 186 8.77 -12.17 8.91
N GLU A 187 8.96 -11.00 9.50
CA GLU A 187 8.88 -9.70 8.84
C GLU A 187 10.24 -9.31 8.25
N GLN A 188 10.32 -8.12 7.66
CA GLN A 188 11.51 -7.58 6.99
C GLN A 188 11.85 -8.30 5.68
N ASN A 189 10.83 -8.80 4.96
CA ASN A 189 10.98 -9.34 3.60
C ASN A 189 10.80 -8.22 2.57
N ASP A 190 11.81 -7.99 1.73
CA ASP A 190 11.83 -6.91 0.74
C ASP A 190 11.82 -7.47 -0.70
N PHE A 191 11.77 -6.59 -1.70
CA PHE A 191 11.71 -6.98 -3.11
C PHE A 191 12.85 -7.92 -3.55
N TYR A 192 14.06 -7.78 -2.99
CA TYR A 192 15.19 -8.64 -3.31
C TYR A 192 15.04 -10.06 -2.74
N ASP A 193 14.36 -10.24 -1.60
CA ASP A 193 14.01 -11.57 -1.09
C ASP A 193 13.00 -12.24 -2.02
N TYR A 194 11.99 -11.50 -2.48
CA TYR A 194 11.01 -12.02 -3.44
C TYR A 194 11.67 -12.55 -4.71
N LEU A 195 12.55 -11.74 -5.31
CA LEU A 195 13.25 -12.06 -6.55
C LEU A 195 14.30 -13.15 -6.38
N GLY A 196 14.82 -13.33 -5.15
CA GLY A 196 15.94 -14.24 -4.89
C GLY A 196 17.28 -13.72 -5.43
N ILE A 197 17.42 -12.41 -5.62
CA ILE A 197 18.63 -11.78 -6.16
C ILE A 197 19.20 -10.75 -5.18
N ASN A 198 20.53 -10.65 -5.10
CA ASN A 198 21.17 -9.58 -4.35
C ASN A 198 20.90 -8.22 -5.02
N TYR A 199 20.81 -7.17 -4.22
CA TYR A 199 20.56 -5.82 -4.74
C TYR A 199 21.49 -4.79 -4.12
N THR A 200 22.14 -4.00 -4.98
CA THR A 200 22.99 -2.88 -4.58
C THR A 200 22.23 -1.57 -4.75
N PHE A 201 22.07 -0.85 -3.65
CA PHE A 201 21.42 0.46 -3.59
C PHE A 201 22.35 1.57 -4.07
N ARG A 202 21.79 2.75 -4.35
CA ARG A 202 22.54 3.92 -4.86
C ARG A 202 23.63 4.42 -3.90
N ASP A 203 23.49 4.14 -2.62
CA ASP A 203 24.50 4.46 -1.60
C ASP A 203 25.64 3.43 -1.53
N GLY A 204 25.63 2.41 -2.39
CA GLY A 204 26.61 1.32 -2.45
C GLY A 204 26.30 0.17 -1.50
N SER A 205 25.31 0.30 -0.61
CA SER A 205 24.90 -0.78 0.29
C SER A 205 24.34 -1.94 -0.51
N THR A 206 24.76 -3.17 -0.21
CA THR A 206 24.24 -4.39 -0.87
C THR A 206 23.47 -5.24 0.12
N MET A 207 22.22 -5.54 -0.20
CA MET A 207 21.40 -6.48 0.56
C MET A 207 21.41 -7.85 -0.13
N GLN A 208 21.59 -8.88 0.69
CA GLN A 208 21.62 -10.26 0.22
C GLN A 208 20.20 -10.84 0.25
N ALA A 209 19.81 -11.52 -0.83
CA ALA A 209 18.57 -12.27 -0.83
C ALA A 209 18.70 -13.50 0.07
N ARG A 210 17.66 -13.76 0.86
CA ARG A 210 17.61 -14.90 1.77
C ARG A 210 16.76 -16.01 1.18
N LYS A 211 17.35 -17.19 1.04
CA LYS A 211 16.71 -18.33 0.34
C LYS A 211 15.40 -18.75 1.01
N GLU A 212 15.35 -18.72 2.34
CA GLU A 212 14.17 -19.04 3.13
C GLU A 212 13.04 -18.00 3.04
N ARG A 213 13.32 -16.85 2.42
CA ARG A 213 12.37 -15.75 2.19
C ARG A 213 12.07 -15.57 0.70
N TYR A 214 12.40 -16.56 -0.12
CA TYR A 214 12.09 -16.53 -1.55
C TYR A 214 10.58 -16.31 -1.79
N ARG A 215 10.25 -15.39 -2.72
CA ARG A 215 8.89 -14.91 -3.00
C ARG A 215 8.18 -14.24 -1.82
N ALA A 216 8.90 -13.84 -0.76
CA ALA A 216 8.30 -13.13 0.37
C ALA A 216 8.34 -11.60 0.21
N LEU A 217 7.21 -10.96 0.52
CA LEU A 217 7.05 -9.50 0.59
C LEU A 217 6.26 -9.15 1.85
N ASP A 218 6.87 -8.43 2.80
CA ASP A 218 6.09 -7.79 3.87
C ASP A 218 5.35 -6.54 3.36
N CYS A 219 4.56 -5.88 4.20
CA CYS A 219 3.76 -4.71 3.78
C CYS A 219 4.59 -3.63 3.08
N SER A 220 5.74 -3.28 3.65
CA SER A 220 6.66 -2.27 3.11
C SER A 220 7.54 -2.81 1.97
N GLY A 221 7.92 -4.08 2.00
CA GLY A 221 8.61 -4.77 0.91
C GLY A 221 7.74 -4.84 -0.34
N PHE A 222 6.44 -5.07 -0.18
CA PHE A 222 5.47 -5.02 -1.27
C PHE A 222 5.38 -3.60 -1.88
N MET A 223 5.34 -2.55 -1.06
CA MET A 223 5.39 -1.17 -1.57
C MET A 223 6.70 -0.89 -2.32
N ARG A 224 7.85 -1.36 -1.83
CA ARG A 224 9.15 -1.19 -2.49
C ARG A 224 9.29 -2.03 -3.77
N MET A 225 8.61 -3.17 -3.84
CA MET A 225 8.49 -3.95 -5.06
C MET A 225 7.74 -3.15 -6.14
N ILE A 226 6.52 -2.70 -5.83
CA ILE A 226 5.66 -2.06 -6.83
C ILE A 226 6.15 -0.66 -7.23
N TRP A 227 6.53 0.18 -6.26
CA TRP A 227 6.99 1.53 -6.53
C TRP A 227 8.45 1.55 -6.96
N GLY A 228 9.30 0.80 -6.26
CA GLY A 228 10.74 0.86 -6.44
C GLY A 228 11.24 -0.04 -7.56
N TYR A 229 11.23 -1.35 -7.35
CA TYR A 229 11.82 -2.28 -8.32
C TYR A 229 11.08 -2.24 -9.67
N ARG A 230 9.74 -2.30 -9.64
CA ARG A 230 8.91 -2.37 -10.84
C ARG A 230 8.69 -1.00 -11.50
N ALA A 231 8.31 0.02 -10.73
CA ALA A 231 8.04 1.36 -11.28
C ALA A 231 9.24 2.32 -11.24
N ARG A 232 10.41 1.88 -10.75
CA ARG A 232 11.68 2.62 -10.75
C ARG A 232 11.71 3.87 -9.85
N TYR A 233 10.89 3.92 -8.81
CA TYR A 233 11.06 4.89 -7.73
C TYR A 233 12.40 4.63 -7.02
N PRO A 234 13.20 5.67 -6.71
CA PRO A 234 14.45 5.50 -5.96
C PRO A 234 14.19 4.74 -4.63
N LEU A 235 15.07 3.83 -4.23
CA LEU A 235 14.96 3.10 -2.97
C LEU A 235 16.17 3.38 -2.07
N MET A 236 15.93 3.49 -0.77
CA MET A 236 16.99 3.54 0.25
C MET A 236 17.28 2.15 0.79
N ALA A 237 18.53 1.87 1.16
CA ALA A 237 18.89 0.62 1.85
C ALA A 237 18.37 0.59 3.31
N SER A 238 18.27 1.76 3.94
CA SER A 238 17.81 1.94 5.33
C SER A 238 16.72 3.01 5.43
N ASN A 239 16.31 3.34 6.66
CA ASN A 239 15.35 4.41 6.90
C ASN A 239 15.96 5.82 6.94
N THR A 240 17.29 5.95 6.98
CA THR A 240 17.95 7.19 7.39
C THR A 240 18.92 7.77 6.36
N SER A 241 19.29 7.02 5.32
CA SER A 241 20.29 7.44 4.31
C SER A 241 19.77 7.34 2.88
N GLY A 242 19.82 8.44 2.13
CA GLY A 242 19.40 8.54 0.73
C GLY A 242 18.15 9.40 0.49
N ASP A 243 17.72 9.44 -0.77
CA ASP A 243 16.64 10.29 -1.31
C ASP A 243 15.45 9.48 -1.89
N GLY A 244 15.37 8.19 -1.55
CA GLY A 244 14.38 7.25 -2.07
C GLY A 244 13.37 6.77 -1.03
N LEU A 245 12.51 5.84 -1.44
CA LEU A 245 11.54 5.23 -0.55
C LEU A 245 12.28 4.42 0.55
N PRO A 246 12.06 4.73 1.85
CA PRO A 246 12.67 4.02 2.98
C PRO A 246 12.28 2.54 3.06
N ARG A 247 12.95 1.79 3.95
CA ARG A 247 12.70 0.34 4.09
C ARG A 247 11.41 0.02 4.84
N SER A 248 11.13 0.68 5.96
CA SER A 248 9.96 0.33 6.80
C SER A 248 8.78 1.27 6.56
N ALA A 249 7.57 0.83 6.95
CA ALA A 249 6.36 1.65 6.93
C ALA A 249 6.55 2.96 7.72
N ASP A 250 7.11 2.89 8.94
CA ASP A 250 7.45 4.06 9.74
C ASP A 250 8.45 5.00 9.05
N GLY A 251 9.50 4.44 8.42
CA GLY A 251 10.47 5.21 7.66
C GLY A 251 9.79 5.96 6.51
N MET A 252 8.98 5.27 5.71
CA MET A 252 8.22 5.87 4.62
C MET A 252 7.32 7.00 5.12
N ALA A 253 6.55 6.77 6.18
CA ALA A 253 5.62 7.73 6.76
C ALA A 253 6.29 9.01 7.31
N ARG A 254 7.53 8.91 7.79
CA ARG A 254 8.26 10.04 8.40
C ARG A 254 9.28 10.69 7.49
N SER A 255 9.57 10.06 6.34
CA SER A 255 10.54 10.59 5.40
C SER A 255 10.07 11.89 4.75
N LYS A 256 11.02 12.62 4.16
CA LYS A 256 10.75 13.78 3.31
C LYS A 256 10.36 13.40 1.88
N VAL A 257 10.29 12.10 1.59
CA VAL A 257 9.95 11.59 0.27
C VAL A 257 8.44 11.69 0.07
N GLY A 258 8.05 12.17 -1.10
CA GLY A 258 6.67 12.49 -1.42
C GLY A 258 6.09 13.63 -0.59
N VAL A 259 4.76 13.72 -0.61
CA VAL A 259 3.96 14.78 0.00
C VAL A 259 3.05 14.18 1.08
N ASP A 260 3.02 14.80 2.26
CA ASP A 260 2.06 14.42 3.31
C ASP A 260 0.64 14.85 2.89
N ILE A 261 -0.20 13.86 2.59
CA ILE A 261 -1.62 14.06 2.28
C ILE A 261 -2.43 14.10 3.56
N LEU A 262 -2.19 13.15 4.45
CA LEU A 262 -2.66 13.16 5.83
C LEU A 262 -1.43 13.20 6.74
N LYS A 263 -1.23 14.33 7.42
CA LYS A 263 -0.10 14.50 8.34
C LYS A 263 -0.28 13.66 9.60
N LEU A 264 0.78 12.98 10.01
CA LEU A 264 0.82 12.32 11.32
C LEU A 264 0.66 13.39 12.42
N SER A 265 -0.29 13.19 13.34
CA SER A 265 -0.64 14.19 14.35
C SER A 265 -1.03 13.55 15.67
N GLY A 266 -1.10 14.35 16.74
CA GLY A 266 -1.45 13.87 18.08
C GLY A 266 -0.29 13.24 18.85
N PRO A 267 -0.51 12.87 20.12
CA PRO A 267 0.53 12.31 20.97
C PRO A 267 0.88 10.88 20.56
N ALA A 268 2.16 10.57 20.62
CA ALA A 268 2.65 9.19 20.52
C ALA A 268 2.26 8.40 21.79
N PRO A 269 2.21 7.05 21.74
CA PRO A 269 2.51 6.19 20.59
C PRO A 269 1.32 6.02 19.62
N TRP A 270 0.11 6.42 20.03
CA TRP A 270 -1.10 6.07 19.29
C TRP A 270 -1.47 7.02 18.19
N TYR A 271 -1.11 8.30 18.29
CA TYR A 271 -1.45 9.34 17.32
C TYR A 271 -2.97 9.50 17.12
N THR A 272 -3.36 10.64 16.55
CA THR A 272 -4.77 10.95 16.29
C THR A 272 -5.18 10.39 14.92
N ARG A 273 -6.33 9.70 14.87
CA ARG A 273 -6.97 9.30 13.61
C ARG A 273 -7.37 10.56 12.81
N PRO A 274 -7.00 10.67 11.51
CA PRO A 274 -7.47 11.78 10.67
C PRO A 274 -8.99 11.85 10.60
N LYS A 275 -9.56 13.05 10.80
CA LYS A 275 -11.02 13.27 10.74
C LYS A 275 -11.57 13.34 9.32
N ASN A 276 -10.79 13.93 8.41
CA ASN A 276 -11.13 14.05 6.99
C ASN A 276 -10.10 13.24 6.20
N ILE A 277 -10.60 12.34 5.34
CA ILE A 277 -9.80 11.51 4.44
C ILE A 277 -10.16 11.74 2.96
N ASP A 278 -10.95 12.78 2.65
CA ASP A 278 -11.42 13.14 1.30
C ASP A 278 -10.28 13.58 0.36
N VAL A 279 -9.15 14.00 0.93
CA VAL A 279 -7.96 14.41 0.19
C VAL A 279 -7.11 13.23 -0.32
N VAL A 280 -7.38 12.01 0.17
CA VAL A 280 -6.69 10.79 -0.26
C VAL A 280 -7.16 10.41 -1.67
N GLN A 281 -6.22 10.09 -2.55
CA GLN A 281 -6.48 9.71 -3.94
C GLN A 281 -5.84 8.36 -4.29
N PRO A 282 -6.43 7.62 -5.26
CA PRO A 282 -5.84 6.40 -5.80
C PRO A 282 -4.33 6.52 -6.03
N GLY A 283 -3.56 5.61 -5.45
CA GLY A 283 -2.09 5.64 -5.49
C GLY A 283 -1.42 6.16 -4.22
N ASP A 284 -2.15 6.73 -3.28
CA ASP A 284 -1.56 7.15 -2.00
C ASP A 284 -1.12 5.95 -1.15
N LEU A 285 0.01 6.12 -0.46
CA LEU A 285 0.42 5.24 0.61
C LEU A 285 -0.36 5.60 1.88
N LEU A 286 -0.93 4.60 2.53
CA LEU A 286 -1.67 4.71 3.78
C LEU A 286 -0.84 4.08 4.90
N PHE A 287 -0.73 4.74 6.05
CA PHE A 287 0.06 4.25 7.18
C PHE A 287 -0.77 4.07 8.43
N PHE A 288 -0.59 2.92 9.09
CA PHE A 288 -1.40 2.48 10.21
C PHE A 288 -0.56 2.23 11.46
N LYS A 289 -1.14 2.52 12.63
CA LYS A 289 -0.61 2.14 13.94
C LYS A 289 -1.43 0.98 14.48
N MET A 290 -0.86 -0.22 14.50
CA MET A 290 -1.58 -1.46 14.79
C MET A 290 -1.05 -2.25 15.99
N ASP A 291 0.25 -2.16 16.27
CA ASP A 291 0.89 -3.00 17.30
C ASP A 291 1.23 -2.16 18.54
N HIS A 292 0.73 -2.54 19.72
CA HIS A 292 1.03 -1.83 20.96
C HIS A 292 2.51 -1.91 21.37
N ARG A 293 3.26 -2.89 20.85
CA ARG A 293 4.64 -3.21 21.24
C ARG A 293 5.69 -2.38 20.52
N THR A 294 5.34 -1.78 19.38
CA THR A 294 6.28 -1.05 18.52
C THR A 294 6.45 0.42 18.93
N GLY A 295 5.90 0.82 20.07
CA GLY A 295 6.04 2.18 20.60
C GLY A 295 5.57 3.22 19.58
N ASN A 296 6.44 4.16 19.22
CA ASN A 296 6.09 5.28 18.35
C ASN A 296 6.09 4.94 16.85
N HIS A 297 6.45 3.73 16.46
CA HIS A 297 6.56 3.36 15.04
C HIS A 297 5.17 3.12 14.42
N LEU A 298 5.00 3.53 13.15
CA LEU A 298 3.90 3.03 12.33
C LEU A 298 4.22 1.64 11.78
N ASP A 299 3.24 0.75 11.84
CA ASP A 299 3.45 -0.70 11.76
C ASP A 299 3.17 -1.26 10.37
N HIS A 300 2.30 -0.58 9.63
CA HIS A 300 1.76 -1.11 8.39
C HIS A 300 1.62 -0.02 7.34
N VAL A 301 1.82 -0.41 6.09
CA VAL A 301 1.63 0.44 4.92
C VAL A 301 0.77 -0.28 3.89
N ALA A 302 -0.10 0.47 3.24
CA ALA A 302 -0.96 -0.01 2.16
C ALA A 302 -0.99 0.96 0.98
N LEU A 303 -1.43 0.47 -0.17
CA LEU A 303 -1.72 1.27 -1.36
C LEU A 303 -3.23 1.51 -1.45
N TYR A 304 -3.66 2.77 -1.45
CA TYR A 304 -5.06 3.12 -1.63
C TYR A 304 -5.51 2.88 -3.08
N LEU A 305 -6.60 2.12 -3.24
CA LEU A 305 -7.14 1.72 -4.55
C LEU A 305 -8.26 2.65 -5.03
N GLY A 306 -8.89 3.40 -4.13
CA GLY A 306 -10.09 4.18 -4.42
C GLY A 306 -11.31 3.58 -3.75
N VAL A 307 -12.43 3.64 -4.44
CA VAL A 307 -13.74 3.18 -3.94
C VAL A 307 -14.09 1.84 -4.57
N ASP A 308 -14.59 0.90 -3.78
CA ASP A 308 -15.10 -0.38 -4.29
C ASP A 308 -16.54 -0.27 -4.81
N THR A 309 -17.08 -1.36 -5.35
CA THR A 309 -18.46 -1.42 -5.86
C THR A 309 -19.53 -1.17 -4.79
N ASP A 310 -19.18 -1.26 -3.51
CA ASP A 310 -20.09 -1.04 -2.39
C ASP A 310 -19.99 0.41 -1.85
N GLY A 311 -19.13 1.24 -2.45
CA GLY A 311 -18.93 2.63 -2.03
C GLY A 311 -17.90 2.82 -0.92
N HIS A 312 -17.17 1.78 -0.52
CA HIS A 312 -16.17 1.84 0.53
C HIS A 312 -14.78 2.19 0.02
N ARG A 313 -14.00 2.87 0.86
CA ARG A 313 -12.64 3.32 0.53
C ARG A 313 -11.64 2.22 0.84
N VAL A 314 -11.20 1.52 -0.20
CA VAL A 314 -10.43 0.28 -0.07
C VAL A 314 -8.95 0.42 -0.43
N PHE A 315 -8.15 -0.52 0.06
CA PHE A 315 -6.71 -0.57 -0.17
C PHE A 315 -6.22 -2.01 -0.39
N ILE A 316 -5.00 -2.14 -0.91
CA ILE A 316 -4.26 -3.40 -0.98
C ILE A 316 -2.99 -3.32 -0.14
N SER A 317 -2.66 -4.39 0.58
CA SER A 317 -1.41 -4.49 1.35
C SER A 317 -0.99 -5.95 1.53
N SER A 318 0.30 -6.20 1.79
CA SER A 318 0.76 -7.54 2.17
C SER A 318 0.52 -7.80 3.65
N ARG A 319 -0.17 -8.90 3.97
CA ARG A 319 -0.68 -9.20 5.32
C ARG A 319 -0.30 -10.60 5.78
N LYS A 320 -0.06 -10.74 7.09
CA LYS A 320 0.30 -12.01 7.72
C LYS A 320 -0.82 -13.03 7.64
N GLU A 321 -2.05 -12.56 7.84
CA GLU A 321 -3.26 -13.39 7.98
C GLU A 321 -3.68 -14.07 6.67
N VAL A 322 -3.45 -13.40 5.54
CA VAL A 322 -3.64 -13.96 4.18
C VAL A 322 -2.34 -14.56 3.64
N ASN A 323 -1.20 -14.28 4.29
CA ASN A 323 0.13 -14.66 3.82
C ASN A 323 0.45 -14.07 2.44
N GLY A 324 0.25 -12.76 2.26
CA GLY A 324 0.60 -12.09 1.01
C GLY A 324 -0.18 -10.80 0.76
N PRO A 325 0.07 -10.11 -0.37
CA PRO A 325 -0.72 -8.99 -0.87
C PRO A 325 -2.19 -9.36 -1.05
N THR A 326 -3.07 -8.54 -0.46
CA THR A 326 -4.51 -8.76 -0.51
C THR A 326 -5.26 -7.44 -0.35
N MET A 327 -6.42 -7.33 -1.01
CA MET A 327 -7.48 -6.36 -0.74
C MET A 327 -8.62 -6.98 0.09
N GLY A 328 -8.44 -8.23 0.55
CA GLY A 328 -9.44 -8.97 1.28
C GLY A 328 -9.56 -8.62 2.75
N ASP A 329 -10.58 -9.17 3.38
CA ASP A 329 -11.05 -8.75 4.70
C ASP A 329 -10.53 -9.61 5.85
N LYS A 330 -9.83 -10.71 5.55
CA LYS A 330 -9.30 -11.63 6.54
C LYS A 330 -8.31 -10.94 7.48
N GLY A 331 -8.63 -10.94 8.78
CA GLY A 331 -7.83 -10.25 9.80
C GLY A 331 -8.18 -8.76 9.94
N GLY A 332 -9.27 -8.31 9.32
CA GLY A 332 -9.76 -6.93 9.33
C GLY A 332 -10.07 -6.43 7.91
N ALA A 333 -11.25 -5.84 7.71
CA ALA A 333 -11.68 -5.36 6.41
C ALA A 333 -10.72 -4.31 5.82
N SER A 334 -10.37 -4.43 4.53
CA SER A 334 -9.40 -3.55 3.87
C SER A 334 -10.00 -2.18 3.51
N ARG A 335 -10.56 -1.50 4.51
CA ARG A 335 -11.30 -0.24 4.41
C ARG A 335 -10.72 0.83 5.33
N ILE A 336 -10.72 2.09 4.89
CA ILE A 336 -10.27 3.24 5.71
C ILE A 336 -11.41 4.14 6.21
N ASP A 337 -12.62 3.94 5.67
CA ASP A 337 -13.86 4.56 6.11
C ASP A 337 -14.56 3.72 7.19
N GLY A 338 -15.50 4.34 7.91
CA GLY A 338 -16.24 3.70 8.99
C GLY A 338 -15.39 3.43 10.25
N ASN A 339 -15.76 2.40 11.01
CA ASN A 339 -15.19 2.10 12.33
C ASN A 339 -14.50 0.73 12.42
N GLY A 340 -14.24 0.08 11.28
CA GLY A 340 -13.55 -1.21 11.25
C GLY A 340 -12.07 -1.10 11.65
N PHE A 341 -11.44 -2.26 11.81
CA PHE A 341 -10.07 -2.40 12.30
C PHE A 341 -9.06 -1.42 11.65
N TYR A 342 -8.90 -1.45 10.33
CA TYR A 342 -7.95 -0.54 9.65
C TYR A 342 -8.38 0.91 9.65
N ALA A 343 -9.67 1.17 9.48
CA ALA A 343 -10.23 2.50 9.55
C ALA A 343 -9.87 3.18 10.88
N GLY A 344 -10.04 2.47 12.00
CA GLY A 344 -9.68 2.93 13.35
C GLY A 344 -8.17 3.15 13.57
N LEU A 345 -7.32 2.53 12.74
CA LEU A 345 -5.85 2.50 12.92
C LEU A 345 -5.08 3.35 11.90
N LEU A 346 -5.76 3.96 10.92
CA LEU A 346 -5.15 4.92 9.98
C LEU A 346 -4.60 6.15 10.72
N ARG A 347 -3.35 6.55 10.43
CA ARG A 347 -2.70 7.70 11.08
C ARG A 347 -2.11 8.74 10.15
N SER A 348 -1.66 8.33 8.96
CA SER A 348 -1.14 9.26 7.96
C SER A 348 -1.25 8.68 6.57
N ALA A 349 -1.02 9.53 5.56
CA ALA A 349 -0.97 9.13 4.16
C ALA A 349 0.04 10.00 3.40
N LYS A 350 0.74 9.41 2.44
CA LYS A 350 1.68 10.11 1.56
C LYS A 350 1.43 9.83 0.09
N ARG A 351 1.69 10.82 -0.74
CA ARG A 351 1.73 10.70 -2.20
C ARG A 351 3.18 10.82 -2.66
N LEU A 352 3.72 9.75 -3.23
CA LEU A 352 5.15 9.67 -3.61
C LEU A 352 5.52 10.61 -4.74
#